data_AF-A0A258WFL2-F1
#
_entry.id   AF-A0A258WFL2-F1
#
_cell.length_a   1.000
_cell.length_b   1.000
_cell.length_c   1.000
_cell.angle_alpha   90.00
_cell.angle_beta   90.00
_cell.angle_gamma   90.00
#
_symmetry.space_group_name_H-M   'P 1'
#
loop_
_entity.id
_entity.type
_entity.pdbx_description
1 polymer ?
#
loop_
_entity_poly.entity_id
_entity_poly.type
_entity_poly.pdbx_seq_one_letter_code
_entity_poly.pdbx_strand_id
1 'polypeptide(L)'
;HTGDVGKFDTDGYLYIVDRKKDMVVSGGFNVFTAEVEAAVTEIAAVREACVFGIPHEKWGEQVHAVVVAEGITEAEVIAYTKERLGGVKAPKSVTFVDSIPRTAAGKMDKKALRAPYWGNSDRMVN
;
A
#
# COMPACT_ATOMS: atom_id res chain seq x y z
N HIS A 1 21.27 3.45 -11.49
CA HIS A 1 20.28 4.42 -10.96
C HIS A 1 19.58 3.78 -9.77
N THR A 2 19.59 4.38 -8.58
CA THR A 2 19.32 3.70 -7.29
C THR A 2 17.84 3.43 -7.01
N GLY A 3 16.92 4.08 -7.73
CA GLY A 3 15.48 3.79 -7.63
C GLY A 3 14.83 4.26 -6.33
N ASP A 4 15.51 5.12 -5.57
CA ASP A 4 15.01 5.69 -4.32
C ASP A 4 14.16 6.93 -4.59
N VAL A 5 12.94 6.96 -4.06
CA VAL A 5 12.10 8.15 -4.06
C VAL A 5 12.12 8.72 -2.64
N GLY A 6 12.50 9.99 -2.53
CA GLY A 6 12.61 10.69 -1.26
C GLY A 6 11.71 11.90 -1.22
N LYS A 7 11.13 12.17 -0.05
CA LYS A 7 10.48 13.46 0.25
C LYS A 7 11.37 14.19 1.24
N PHE A 8 11.75 15.41 0.89
CA PHE A 8 12.44 16.32 1.81
C PHE A 8 11.40 16.99 2.71
N ASP A 9 11.65 17.04 4.01
CA ASP A 9 10.98 17.99 4.89
C ASP A 9 11.68 19.35 4.88
N THR A 10 11.09 20.32 5.60
CA THR A 10 11.64 21.67 5.75
C THR A 10 12.95 21.73 6.53
N ASP A 11 13.35 20.64 7.20
CA ASP A 11 14.54 20.52 8.02
C ASP A 11 15.67 19.73 7.33
N GLY A 12 15.47 19.34 6.06
CA GLY A 12 16.51 18.73 5.23
C GLY A 12 16.69 17.22 5.42
N TYR A 13 15.76 16.52 6.09
CA TYR A 13 15.82 15.07 6.23
C TYR A 13 15.23 14.37 5.00
N LEU A 14 16.02 13.45 4.42
CA LEU A 14 15.60 12.56 3.35
C LEU A 14 14.93 11.32 3.94
N TYR A 15 13.61 11.29 3.93
CA TYR A 15 12.89 10.04 4.19
C TYR A 15 12.99 9.18 2.92
N ILE A 16 13.58 7.99 3.03
CA ILE A 16 13.55 6.99 1.96
C ILE A 16 12.13 6.44 1.91
N VAL A 17 11.28 7.07 1.11
CA VAL A 17 9.87 6.69 0.93
C VAL A 17 9.79 5.66 -0.18
N ASP A 18 10.22 4.46 0.17
CA ASP A 18 10.07 3.24 -0.62
C ASP A 18 10.83 3.24 -1.97
N ARG A 19 11.00 2.06 -2.55
CA ARG A 19 11.61 1.93 -3.87
C ARG A 19 10.56 2.29 -4.91
N LYS A 20 10.95 3.01 -5.98
CA LYS A 20 10.10 3.31 -7.16
C LYS A 20 9.23 2.11 -7.60
N LYS A 21 9.77 0.89 -7.45
CA LYS A 21 9.10 -0.37 -7.78
C LYS A 21 7.80 -0.63 -7.01
N ASP A 22 7.55 -0.02 -5.86
CA ASP A 22 6.39 -0.31 -5.00
C ASP A 22 5.35 0.82 -5.01
N MET A 23 5.54 1.85 -5.84
CA MET A 23 4.56 2.89 -6.15
C MET A 23 3.38 2.33 -6.95
N VAL A 24 2.16 2.81 -6.66
CA VAL A 24 0.92 2.50 -7.39
C VAL A 24 0.55 3.69 -8.28
N VAL A 25 0.20 3.43 -9.54
CA VAL A 25 -0.33 4.48 -10.44
C VAL A 25 -1.84 4.31 -10.53
N SER A 26 -2.57 5.09 -9.73
CA SER A 26 -4.04 5.01 -9.67
C SER A 26 -4.66 6.24 -10.33
N GLY A 27 -5.27 6.07 -11.50
CA GLY A 27 -5.96 7.14 -12.21
C GLY A 27 -5.05 8.29 -12.61
N GLY A 28 -3.78 7.99 -12.94
CA GLY A 28 -2.75 8.99 -13.27
C GLY A 28 -2.02 9.61 -12.08
N PHE A 29 -2.36 9.22 -10.84
CA PHE A 29 -1.68 9.70 -9.64
C PHE A 29 -0.72 8.66 -9.08
N ASN A 30 0.47 9.12 -8.68
CA ASN A 30 1.45 8.32 -7.97
C ASN A 30 1.08 8.21 -6.49
N VAL A 31 0.83 6.99 -6.03
CA VAL A 31 0.54 6.68 -4.63
C VAL A 31 1.69 5.85 -4.06
N PHE A 32 2.33 6.37 -3.01
CA PHE A 32 3.41 5.67 -2.30
C PHE A 32 2.80 4.75 -1.25
N THR A 33 3.02 3.44 -1.39
CA THR A 33 2.35 2.46 -0.54
C THR A 33 2.76 2.59 0.93
N ALA A 34 4.01 2.95 1.22
CA ALA A 34 4.48 3.20 2.57
C ALA A 34 3.71 4.30 3.33
N GLU A 35 3.26 5.37 2.63
CA GLU A 35 2.47 6.44 3.25
C GLU A 35 1.07 5.92 3.62
N VAL A 36 0.49 5.08 2.77
CA VAL A 36 -0.82 4.45 3.01
C VAL A 36 -0.71 3.40 4.13
N GLU A 37 0.36 2.58 4.14
CA GLU A 37 0.65 1.63 5.21
C GLU A 37 0.76 2.33 6.56
N ALA A 38 1.53 3.42 6.63
CA ALA A 38 1.68 4.22 7.84
C ALA A 38 0.32 4.71 8.36
N ALA A 39 -0.51 5.30 7.51
CA ALA A 39 -1.83 5.78 7.90
C ALA A 39 -2.77 4.64 8.36
N VAL A 40 -2.76 3.48 7.68
CA VAL A 40 -3.58 2.33 8.08
C VAL A 40 -3.11 1.77 9.42
N THR A 41 -1.81 1.76 9.71
CA THR A 41 -1.25 1.31 11.00
C THR A 41 -1.45 2.30 12.16
N GLU A 42 -1.90 3.54 11.90
CA GLU A 42 -2.31 4.48 12.97
C GLU A 42 -3.65 4.05 13.61
N ILE A 43 -4.42 3.17 12.96
CA ILE A 43 -5.68 2.65 13.48
C ILE A 43 -5.40 1.64 14.59
N ALA A 44 -5.90 1.89 15.80
CA ALA A 44 -5.61 1.06 16.99
C ALA A 44 -5.97 -0.44 16.83
N ALA A 45 -7.00 -0.76 16.05
CA ALA A 45 -7.41 -2.13 15.75
C ALA A 45 -6.47 -2.86 14.77
N VAL A 46 -5.61 -2.13 14.07
CA VAL A 46 -4.70 -2.68 13.05
C VAL A 46 -3.35 -3.02 13.66
N ARG A 47 -2.95 -4.29 13.53
CA ARG A 47 -1.64 -4.79 13.96
C ARG A 47 -0.58 -4.65 12.88
N GLU A 48 -0.94 -4.95 11.63
CA GLU A 48 -0.06 -4.83 10.47
C GLU A 48 -0.86 -4.46 9.22
N ALA A 49 -0.21 -3.75 8.30
CA ALA A 49 -0.76 -3.47 6.98
C ALA A 49 0.32 -3.62 5.90
N CYS A 50 -0.08 -4.15 4.74
CA CYS A 50 0.73 -4.20 3.52
C CYS A 50 -0.12 -3.67 2.36
N VAL A 51 0.37 -2.65 1.68
CA VAL A 51 -0.37 -1.96 0.61
C VAL A 51 0.34 -2.15 -0.72
N PHE A 52 -0.44 -2.41 -1.76
CA PHE A 52 0.04 -2.55 -3.13
C PHE A 52 -1.06 -2.24 -4.15
N GLY A 53 -0.65 -2.09 -5.41
CA GLY A 53 -1.56 -1.89 -6.54
C GLY A 53 -2.08 -3.22 -7.07
N ILE A 54 -3.36 -3.27 -7.37
CA ILE A 54 -3.99 -4.37 -8.12
C ILE A 54 -4.68 -3.83 -9.38
N PRO A 55 -4.82 -4.62 -10.45
CA PRO A 55 -5.43 -4.15 -11.70
C PRO A 55 -6.83 -3.61 -11.47
N HIS A 56 -7.17 -2.52 -12.15
CA HIS A 56 -8.51 -1.95 -12.11
C HIS A 56 -8.89 -1.24 -13.42
N GLU A 57 -10.05 -1.56 -13.97
CA GLU A 57 -10.51 -1.07 -15.29
C GLU A 57 -10.51 0.46 -15.40
N LYS A 58 -11.02 1.16 -14.37
CA LYS A 58 -11.15 2.62 -14.38
C LYS A 58 -9.84 3.37 -14.08
N TRP A 59 -8.93 2.77 -13.32
CA TRP A 59 -7.80 3.49 -12.71
C TRP A 59 -6.44 2.98 -13.19
N GLY A 60 -6.41 1.92 -14.00
CA GLY A 60 -5.19 1.16 -14.30
C GLY A 60 -4.83 0.26 -13.13
N GLU A 61 -4.42 0.87 -12.01
CA GLU A 61 -4.28 0.20 -10.71
C GLU A 61 -5.21 0.83 -9.67
N GLN A 62 -5.71 0.03 -8.73
CA GLN A 62 -6.28 0.54 -7.49
C GLN A 62 -5.38 0.21 -6.30
N VAL A 63 -5.40 1.09 -5.30
CA VAL A 63 -4.74 0.86 -4.01
C VAL A 63 -5.52 -0.21 -3.25
N HIS A 64 -4.84 -1.28 -2.88
CA HIS A 64 -5.38 -2.39 -2.10
C HIS A 64 -4.55 -2.57 -0.83
N ALA A 65 -5.23 -2.77 0.31
CA ALA A 65 -4.58 -3.00 1.59
C ALA A 65 -4.88 -4.42 2.10
N VAL A 66 -3.83 -5.17 2.44
CA VAL A 66 -3.94 -6.40 3.22
C VAL A 66 -3.62 -6.07 4.67
N VAL A 67 -4.54 -6.38 5.57
CA VAL A 67 -4.54 -5.89 6.95
C VAL A 67 -4.67 -7.06 7.92
N VAL A 68 -3.88 -7.04 8.99
CA VAL A 68 -4.12 -7.86 10.18
C VAL A 68 -4.78 -6.97 11.22
N ALA A 69 -6.04 -7.23 11.55
CA ALA A 69 -6.81 -6.44 12.49
C ALA A 69 -7.96 -7.25 13.08
N GLU A 70 -8.50 -6.79 14.21
CA GLU A 70 -9.67 -7.37 14.87
C GLU A 70 -10.68 -6.27 15.19
N GLY A 71 -11.99 -6.57 15.04
CA GLY A 71 -13.05 -5.65 15.45
C GLY A 71 -13.19 -4.38 14.59
N ILE A 72 -12.68 -4.37 13.36
CA ILE A 72 -12.82 -3.26 12.41
C ILE A 72 -13.25 -3.78 11.03
N THR A 73 -14.06 -2.99 10.33
CA THR A 73 -14.54 -3.26 8.97
C THR A 73 -13.66 -2.63 7.90
N GLU A 74 -13.76 -3.15 6.67
CA GLU A 74 -13.13 -2.55 5.49
C GLU A 74 -13.52 -1.07 5.30
N ALA A 75 -14.81 -0.75 5.50
CA ALA A 75 -15.33 0.60 5.33
C ALA A 75 -14.70 1.59 6.31
N GLU A 76 -14.46 1.18 7.56
CA GLU A 76 -13.82 2.00 8.59
C GLU A 76 -12.34 2.27 8.27
N VAL A 77 -11.61 1.24 7.81
CA VAL A 77 -10.21 1.40 7.37
C VAL A 77 -10.13 2.38 6.20
N ILE A 78 -11.00 2.24 5.20
CA ILE A 78 -11.04 3.13 4.04
C ILE A 78 -11.42 4.56 4.47
N ALA A 79 -12.43 4.71 5.32
CA ALA A 79 -12.89 6.02 5.79
C ALA A 79 -11.79 6.76 6.56
N TYR A 80 -11.15 6.10 7.52
CA TYR A 80 -10.04 6.67 8.28
C TYR A 80 -8.89 7.10 7.37
N THR A 81 -8.47 6.21 6.45
CA THR A 81 -7.36 6.51 5.54
C THR A 81 -7.70 7.66 4.58
N LYS A 82 -8.96 7.75 4.15
CA LYS A 82 -9.46 8.82 3.30
C LYS A 82 -9.51 10.16 4.02
N GLU A 83 -9.88 10.19 5.29
CA GLU A 83 -9.80 11.39 6.14
C GLU A 83 -8.34 11.85 6.29
N ARG A 84 -7.43 10.90 6.50
CA ARG A 84 -6.01 11.18 6.75
C ARG A 84 -5.21 11.61 5.52
N LEU A 85 -5.46 10.98 4.36
CA LEU A 85 -4.61 11.11 3.16
C LEU A 85 -5.37 11.56 1.89
N GLY A 86 -6.69 11.64 1.95
CA GLY A 86 -7.55 11.96 0.81
C GLY A 86 -7.91 10.74 -0.05
N GLY A 87 -8.97 10.89 -0.85
CA GLY A 87 -9.59 9.78 -1.60
C GLY A 87 -8.76 9.18 -2.73
N VAL A 88 -7.76 9.91 -3.24
CA VAL A 88 -6.85 9.38 -4.28
C VAL A 88 -5.94 8.29 -3.71
N LYS A 89 -5.40 8.52 -2.51
CA LYS A 89 -4.42 7.66 -1.84
C LYS A 89 -5.06 6.56 -1.01
N ALA A 90 -6.27 6.80 -0.50
CA ALA A 90 -6.99 5.82 0.29
C ALA A 90 -7.14 4.48 -0.45
N PRO A 91 -7.03 3.34 0.25
CA PRO A 91 -7.37 2.04 -0.29
C PRO A 91 -8.78 2.06 -0.88
N LYS A 92 -8.95 1.40 -2.01
CA LYS A 92 -10.26 1.17 -2.63
C LYS A 92 -10.84 -0.20 -2.28
N SER A 93 -10.01 -1.06 -1.70
CA SER A 93 -10.39 -2.34 -1.13
C SER A 93 -9.43 -2.75 -0.03
N VAL A 94 -9.93 -3.54 0.92
CA VAL A 94 -9.17 -4.09 2.06
C VAL A 94 -9.44 -5.59 2.18
N THR A 95 -8.40 -6.38 2.43
CA THR A 95 -8.52 -7.81 2.76
C THR A 95 -7.92 -8.07 4.12
N PHE A 96 -8.66 -8.75 5.00
CA PHE A 96 -8.18 -9.14 6.31
C PHE A 96 -7.54 -10.53 6.27
N VAL A 97 -6.40 -10.67 6.94
CA VAL A 97 -5.66 -11.94 7.07
C VAL A 97 -5.19 -12.13 8.50
N ASP A 98 -4.97 -13.37 8.92
CA ASP A 98 -4.45 -13.66 10.26
C ASP A 98 -2.99 -13.21 10.41
N SER A 99 -2.21 -13.31 9.33
CA SER A 99 -0.82 -12.89 9.29
C SER A 99 -0.36 -12.52 7.89
N ILE A 100 0.61 -11.59 7.82
CA ILE A 100 1.28 -11.22 6.57
C ILE A 100 2.49 -12.14 6.37
N PRO A 101 2.59 -12.83 5.21
CA PRO A 101 3.69 -13.72 4.93
C PRO A 101 5.03 -12.98 4.96
N ARG A 102 6.09 -13.70 5.31
CA ARG A 102 7.46 -13.17 5.40
C ARG A 102 8.36 -13.88 4.41
N THR A 103 9.29 -13.14 3.82
CA THR A 103 10.40 -13.66 3.02
C THR A 103 11.38 -14.44 3.90
N ALA A 104 12.30 -15.20 3.31
CA ALA A 104 13.40 -15.86 4.03
C ALA A 104 14.27 -14.88 4.86
N ALA A 105 14.29 -13.59 4.48
CA ALA A 105 14.97 -12.53 5.21
C ALA A 105 14.12 -11.90 6.33
N GLY A 106 12.94 -12.45 6.64
CA GLY A 106 12.03 -11.97 7.69
C GLY A 106 11.19 -10.74 7.33
N LYS A 107 11.36 -10.17 6.14
CA LYS A 107 10.59 -8.99 5.67
C LYS A 107 9.22 -9.38 5.14
N MET A 108 8.24 -8.49 5.19
CA MET A 108 6.92 -8.70 4.56
C MET A 108 7.06 -9.12 3.10
N ASP A 109 6.42 -10.22 2.72
CA ASP A 109 6.42 -10.70 1.35
C ASP A 109 5.29 -10.06 0.54
N LYS A 110 5.46 -8.77 0.25
CA LYS A 110 4.53 -7.98 -0.58
C LYS A 110 4.33 -8.60 -1.97
N LYS A 111 5.35 -9.30 -2.51
CA LYS A 111 5.24 -9.98 -3.81
C LYS A 111 4.29 -11.18 -3.74
N ALA A 112 4.45 -12.03 -2.73
CA ALA A 112 3.56 -13.17 -2.52
C ALA A 112 2.11 -12.73 -2.29
N LEU A 113 1.89 -11.67 -1.52
CA LEU A 113 0.55 -11.10 -1.30
C LEU A 113 -0.08 -10.53 -2.58
N ARG A 114 0.73 -9.89 -3.43
CA ARG A 114 0.23 -9.25 -4.66
C ARG A 114 -0.05 -10.25 -5.78
N ALA A 115 0.71 -11.33 -5.88
CA ALA A 115 0.66 -12.26 -7.02
C ALA A 115 -0.75 -12.79 -7.36
N PRO A 116 -1.60 -13.18 -6.38
CA PRO A 116 -2.95 -13.68 -6.67
C PRO A 116 -3.84 -12.68 -7.42
N TYR A 117 -3.60 -11.38 -7.26
CA TYR A 117 -4.42 -10.32 -7.88
C TYR A 117 -4.01 -10.00 -9.32
N TRP A 118 -2.79 -10.35 -9.71
CA TRP A 118 -2.28 -10.11 -11.06
C TRP A 118 -2.37 -11.36 -11.95
N GLY A 119 -2.53 -12.55 -11.36
CA GLY A 119 -2.61 -13.80 -12.11
C GLY A 119 -1.37 -14.00 -12.99
N ASN A 120 -1.58 -14.19 -14.30
CA ASN A 120 -0.51 -14.28 -15.31
C ASN A 120 -0.12 -12.93 -15.93
N SER A 121 -0.71 -11.82 -15.49
CA SER A 121 -0.43 -10.50 -16.04
C SER A 121 0.82 -9.90 -15.40
N ASP A 122 1.81 -9.57 -16.23
CA ASP A 122 2.98 -8.83 -15.77
C ASP A 122 2.62 -7.39 -15.41
N ARG A 123 3.17 -6.91 -14.30
CA ARG A 123 2.99 -5.54 -13.83
C ARG A 123 3.69 -4.57 -14.76
N MET A 124 2.95 -3.60 -15.32
CA MET A 124 3.48 -2.61 -16.28
C MET A 124 4.34 -1.49 -15.64
N VAL A 125 5.23 -1.79 -14.69
CA VAL A 125 6.05 -0.74 -14.06
C VAL A 125 7.54 -1.14 -14.05
N ASN A 126 8.30 -0.48 -14.94
CA ASN A 126 9.77 -0.47 -15.01
C ASN A 126 10.40 0.51 -14.01
#